data_AF-A0A254QAB5-F1
#
_entry.id   AF-A0A254QAB5-F1
#
_cell.length_a   1.000
_cell.length_b   1.000
_cell.length_c   1.000
_cell.angle_alpha   90.00
_cell.angle_beta   90.00
_cell.angle_gamma   90.00
#
_symmetry.space_group_name_H-M   'P 1'
#
loop_
_entity.id
_entity.type
_entity.pdbx_description
1 polymer ?
#
loop_
_entity_poly.entity_id
_entity_poly.type
_entity_poly.pdbx_seq_one_letter_code
_entity_poly.pdbx_strand_id
1 'polypeptide(L)'
;MKHITLFLTALSIFSLTSCSGGESGGTVEISVSSSLRFAIPAAGTSCYETKSALAAGTAASPDIPQAYFTIPKVTFKLNDATRDTYISAIKIYYTPPGGTQQTCALGGEQLAALKQSWWSGGKVAKIPANAAEADKVTDCAIYCGGIDVDVQNFTATGTIKVYGYTEDPNNSDDTVGFTATSFFNYGSQY
;
A
#
# COMPACT_ATOMS: atom_id res chain seq x y z
N MET A 1 17.90 2.85 73.54
CA MET A 1 17.40 4.21 73.25
C MET A 1 17.53 4.47 71.76
N LYS A 2 16.41 4.80 71.11
CA LYS A 2 16.23 5.60 69.87
C LYS A 2 16.96 5.19 68.57
N HIS A 3 16.10 4.78 67.61
CA HIS A 3 16.07 5.07 66.15
C HIS A 3 17.34 4.80 65.32
N ILE A 4 17.27 4.17 64.14
CA ILE A 4 16.79 4.79 62.89
C ILE A 4 16.41 3.69 61.89
N THR A 5 15.18 3.79 61.39
CA THR A 5 14.66 3.10 60.21
C THR A 5 15.22 3.79 58.96
N LEU A 6 15.78 3.04 58.01
CA LEU A 6 16.10 3.58 56.69
C LEU A 6 15.79 2.52 55.62
N PHE A 7 14.54 2.59 55.14
CA PHE A 7 14.06 1.95 53.92
C PHE A 7 14.76 2.64 52.74
N LEU A 8 15.55 1.90 51.96
CA LEU A 8 16.06 2.37 50.66
C LEU A 8 15.35 1.56 49.56
N THR A 9 14.20 2.07 49.13
CA THR A 9 13.46 1.59 47.96
C THR A 9 14.16 2.15 46.72
N ALA A 10 14.92 1.31 46.01
CA ALA A 10 15.46 1.65 44.70
C ALA A 10 14.32 1.56 43.67
N LEU A 11 13.69 2.71 43.39
CA LEU A 11 12.71 2.86 42.31
C LEU A 11 13.48 3.02 40.99
N SER A 12 13.79 1.91 40.32
CA SER A 12 14.30 1.93 38.94
C SER A 12 13.15 2.31 38.00
N ILE A 13 13.02 3.61 37.76
CA ILE A 13 12.18 4.18 36.69
C ILE A 13 12.88 3.82 35.38
N PHE A 14 12.48 2.71 34.76
CA PHE A 14 12.72 2.52 33.35
C PHE A 14 11.96 3.63 32.62
N SER A 15 12.71 4.62 32.16
CA SER A 15 12.28 5.55 31.12
C SER A 15 11.95 4.69 29.90
N LEU A 16 10.69 4.27 29.79
CA LEU A 16 10.11 3.89 28.51
C LEU A 16 10.18 5.15 27.67
N THR A 17 11.26 5.28 26.91
CA THR A 17 11.32 6.15 25.74
C THR A 17 10.17 5.69 24.87
N SER A 18 9.06 6.42 24.98
CA SER A 18 7.99 6.37 24.01
C SER A 18 8.64 6.67 22.67
N CYS A 19 8.89 5.64 21.87
CA CYS A 19 8.85 5.78 20.42
C CYS A 19 7.43 6.20 20.06
N SER A 20 7.10 7.47 20.30
CA SER A 20 6.05 8.15 19.57
C SER A 20 6.62 8.29 18.16
N GLY A 21 6.52 7.21 17.38
CA GLY A 21 6.53 7.31 15.94
C GLY A 21 5.36 8.22 15.60
N GLY A 22 5.66 9.51 15.46
CA GLY A 22 4.68 10.50 15.06
C GLY A 22 4.11 10.00 13.75
N GLU A 23 2.82 9.69 13.76
CA GLU A 23 2.01 9.72 12.56
C GLU A 23 2.00 11.20 12.12
N SER A 24 3.09 11.62 11.47
CA SER A 24 3.15 12.90 10.79
C SER A 24 2.19 12.79 9.62
N GLY A 25 0.96 13.24 9.87
CA GLY A 25 -0.07 13.35 8.87
C GLY A 25 0.44 14.06 7.63
N GLY A 26 0.17 13.46 6.48
CA GLY A 26 0.11 14.16 5.19
C GLY A 26 1.43 14.43 4.48
N THR A 27 2.45 13.58 4.53
CA THR A 27 3.59 13.73 3.60
C THR A 27 3.24 13.27 2.18
N VAL A 28 2.38 12.26 2.08
CA VAL A 28 1.92 11.68 0.81
C VAL A 28 0.42 11.42 0.92
N GLU A 29 -0.33 11.91 -0.06
CA GLU A 29 -1.72 11.52 -0.29
C GLU A 29 -1.81 10.60 -1.50
N ILE A 30 -2.88 9.82 -1.59
CA ILE A 30 -3.15 9.00 -2.77
C ILE A 30 -4.56 9.29 -3.27
N SER A 31 -4.71 9.28 -4.59
CA SER A 31 -6.01 9.36 -5.23
C SER A 31 -6.20 8.22 -6.21
N VAL A 32 -7.41 7.67 -6.20
CA VAL A 32 -7.86 6.61 -7.09
C VAL A 32 -9.20 7.05 -7.69
N SER A 33 -9.45 6.69 -8.94
CA SER A 33 -10.75 6.95 -9.56
C SER A 33 -11.88 6.27 -8.76
N SER A 34 -12.90 7.05 -8.38
CA SER A 34 -13.98 6.66 -7.47
C SER A 34 -15.12 5.87 -8.12
N SER A 35 -14.98 5.47 -9.40
CA SER A 35 -16.02 4.72 -10.12
C SER A 35 -16.28 3.35 -9.47
N LEU A 36 -17.55 2.91 -9.46
CA LEU A 36 -17.94 1.57 -9.02
C LEU A 36 -17.25 0.50 -9.88
N ARG A 37 -16.81 -0.58 -9.23
CA ARG A 37 -16.04 -1.67 -9.84
C ARG A 37 -16.77 -2.97 -9.69
N PHE A 38 -17.13 -3.61 -10.80
CA PHE A 38 -17.79 -4.90 -10.76
C PHE A 38 -16.78 -6.04 -10.71
N ALA A 39 -17.06 -7.03 -9.87
CA ALA A 39 -16.32 -8.27 -9.81
C ALA A 39 -16.45 -9.04 -11.13
N ILE A 40 -15.32 -9.52 -11.65
CA ILE A 40 -15.23 -10.25 -12.91
C ILE A 40 -15.27 -11.76 -12.59
N PRO A 41 -16.24 -12.54 -13.11
CA PRO A 41 -16.46 -13.95 -12.77
C PRO A 41 -15.47 -14.92 -13.44
N ALA A 42 -14.25 -14.48 -13.73
CA ALA A 42 -13.23 -15.27 -14.39
C ALA A 42 -11.89 -15.06 -13.72
N ALA A 43 -10.95 -16.00 -13.90
CA ALA A 43 -9.57 -15.80 -13.50
C ALA A 43 -8.95 -14.64 -14.31
N GLY A 44 -8.06 -13.89 -13.68
CA GLY A 44 -7.36 -12.76 -14.30
C GLY A 44 -5.86 -13.00 -14.39
N THR A 45 -5.18 -12.13 -15.15
CA THR A 45 -3.73 -12.07 -15.21
C THR A 45 -3.28 -10.71 -14.70
N SER A 46 -2.38 -10.71 -13.72
CA SER A 46 -1.84 -9.51 -13.11
C SER A 46 -0.86 -8.80 -14.05
N CYS A 47 -0.59 -7.53 -13.76
CA CYS A 47 0.43 -6.80 -14.49
C CYS A 47 1.84 -7.35 -14.25
N TYR A 48 2.10 -7.98 -13.11
CA TYR A 48 3.37 -8.67 -12.86
C TYR A 48 3.54 -9.83 -13.83
N GLU A 49 2.57 -10.74 -13.86
CA GLU A 49 2.61 -11.94 -14.71
C GLU A 49 2.61 -11.59 -16.20
N THR A 50 1.89 -10.53 -16.60
CA THR A 50 1.94 -10.03 -17.97
C THR A 50 3.35 -9.55 -18.35
N LYS A 51 4.00 -8.79 -17.47
CA LYS A 51 5.32 -8.20 -17.75
C LYS A 51 6.44 -9.24 -17.67
N SER A 52 6.37 -10.17 -16.71
CA SER A 52 7.35 -11.26 -16.57
C SER A 52 7.33 -12.18 -17.79
N ALA A 53 6.13 -12.58 -18.24
CA ALA A 53 5.98 -13.42 -19.43
C ALA A 53 6.48 -12.72 -20.69
N LEU A 54 6.15 -11.43 -20.87
CA LEU A 54 6.66 -10.64 -22.00
C LEU A 54 8.20 -10.57 -22.00
N ALA A 55 8.82 -10.34 -20.84
CA ALA A 55 10.28 -10.32 -20.71
C ALA A 55 10.93 -11.69 -20.99
N ALA A 56 10.22 -12.79 -20.67
CA ALA A 56 10.66 -14.15 -20.94
C ALA A 56 10.32 -14.65 -22.37
N GLY A 57 9.57 -13.88 -23.16
CA GLY A 57 9.10 -14.30 -24.48
C GLY A 57 8.03 -15.40 -24.45
N THR A 58 7.29 -15.51 -23.35
CA THR A 58 6.22 -16.52 -23.15
C THR A 58 4.83 -15.87 -23.08
N ALA A 59 3.79 -16.71 -23.12
CA ALA A 59 2.43 -16.27 -22.83
C ALA A 59 2.23 -16.15 -21.32
N ALA A 60 1.52 -15.10 -20.88
CA ALA A 60 1.19 -14.89 -19.48
C ALA A 60 0.11 -15.90 -19.03
N SER A 61 0.26 -16.43 -17.82
CA SER A 61 -0.72 -17.35 -17.23
C SER A 61 -1.70 -16.60 -16.31
N PRO A 62 -2.92 -17.09 -16.09
CA PRO A 62 -3.79 -16.50 -15.06
C PRO A 62 -3.25 -16.78 -13.66
N ASP A 63 -2.92 -15.72 -12.92
CA ASP A 63 -2.41 -15.74 -11.54
C ASP A 63 -3.38 -15.10 -10.54
N ILE A 64 -4.44 -14.45 -11.02
CA ILE A 64 -5.47 -13.85 -10.18
C ILE A 64 -6.67 -14.81 -10.09
N PRO A 65 -7.11 -15.20 -8.88
CA PRO A 65 -8.29 -16.03 -8.70
C PRO A 65 -9.54 -15.39 -9.31
N GLN A 66 -10.54 -16.22 -9.60
CA GLN A 66 -11.85 -15.75 -10.08
C GLN A 66 -12.51 -14.75 -9.12
N ALA A 67 -13.54 -14.06 -9.63
CA ALA A 67 -14.27 -13.04 -8.87
C ALA A 67 -13.32 -11.96 -8.35
N TYR A 68 -12.62 -11.30 -9.27
CA TYR A 68 -11.69 -10.21 -8.94
C TYR A 68 -12.25 -8.85 -9.32
N PHE A 69 -11.82 -7.82 -8.60
CA PHE A 69 -11.97 -6.43 -9.03
C PHE A 69 -10.61 -5.85 -9.39
N THR A 70 -10.63 -4.83 -10.24
CA THR A 70 -9.43 -4.05 -10.57
C THR A 70 -9.49 -2.72 -9.83
N ILE A 71 -8.35 -2.25 -9.32
CA ILE A 71 -8.11 -0.86 -9.00
C ILE A 71 -7.28 -0.31 -10.16
N PRO A 72 -7.63 0.81 -10.81
CA PRO A 72 -6.92 1.33 -11.96
C PRO A 72 -5.63 1.96 -11.42
N LYS A 73 -5.12 2.93 -12.17
CA LYS A 73 -3.94 3.68 -11.78
C LYS A 73 -4.14 4.39 -10.43
N VAL A 74 -3.15 4.24 -9.56
CA VAL A 74 -3.04 4.98 -8.30
C VAL A 74 -2.15 6.19 -8.55
N THR A 75 -2.66 7.37 -8.22
CA THR A 75 -1.89 8.63 -8.30
C THR A 75 -1.42 9.01 -6.90
N PHE A 76 -0.14 9.31 -6.76
CA PHE A 76 0.51 9.76 -5.55
C PHE A 76 0.63 11.28 -5.58
N LYS A 77 0.13 11.95 -4.55
CA LYS A 77 0.29 13.39 -4.38
C LYS A 77 1.32 13.61 -3.27
N LEU A 78 2.48 14.10 -3.67
CA LEU A 78 3.58 14.37 -2.76
C LEU A 78 3.39 15.78 -2.18
N ASN A 79 3.16 15.88 -0.87
CA ASN A 79 2.93 17.16 -0.21
C ASN A 79 4.25 17.91 0.04
N ASP A 80 5.37 17.19 0.03
CA ASP A 80 6.72 17.76 -0.04
C ASP A 80 7.44 17.22 -1.29
N ALA A 81 7.51 18.05 -2.33
CA ALA A 81 8.16 17.69 -3.59
C ALA A 81 9.70 17.72 -3.51
N THR A 82 10.28 18.21 -2.41
CA THR A 82 11.74 18.29 -2.25
C THR A 82 12.35 17.00 -1.75
N ARG A 83 11.52 16.04 -1.31
CA ARG A 83 11.94 14.78 -0.72
C ARG A 83 11.71 13.59 -1.65
N ASP A 84 12.63 12.63 -1.59
CA ASP A 84 12.43 11.34 -2.25
C ASP A 84 11.34 10.56 -1.50
N THR A 85 10.45 9.90 -2.23
CA THR A 85 9.37 9.09 -1.65
C THR A 85 9.59 7.62 -1.97
N TYR A 86 9.64 6.79 -0.94
CA TYR A 86 9.81 5.36 -1.05
C TYR A 86 8.52 4.64 -0.67
N ILE A 87 7.98 3.82 -1.57
CA ILE A 87 6.80 2.99 -1.33
C ILE A 87 7.25 1.58 -0.99
N SER A 88 6.87 1.09 0.19
CA SER A 88 7.22 -0.25 0.65
C SER A 88 6.13 -1.27 0.33
N ALA A 89 4.87 -0.88 0.46
CA ALA A 89 3.73 -1.74 0.19
C ALA A 89 2.44 -0.97 -0.12
N ILE A 90 1.58 -1.59 -0.92
CA ILE A 90 0.19 -1.20 -1.09
C ILE A 90 -0.68 -2.34 -0.56
N LYS A 91 -1.55 -2.07 0.42
CA LYS A 91 -2.50 -3.04 0.96
C LYS A 91 -3.92 -2.57 0.72
N ILE A 92 -4.72 -3.45 0.16
CA ILE A 92 -6.11 -3.22 -0.18
C ILE A 92 -6.95 -4.10 0.73
N TYR A 93 -7.81 -3.48 1.51
CA TYR A 93 -8.71 -4.12 2.44
C TYR A 93 -10.13 -4.01 1.90
N TYR A 94 -10.84 -5.13 1.85
CA TYR A 94 -12.22 -5.18 1.39
C TYR A 94 -12.98 -6.25 2.15
N THR A 95 -14.26 -6.03 2.40
CA THR A 95 -15.10 -6.98 3.13
C THR A 95 -16.34 -7.26 2.29
N PRO A 96 -16.40 -8.41 1.59
CA PRO A 96 -17.61 -8.78 0.87
C PRO A 96 -18.81 -8.86 1.82
N PRO A 97 -20.03 -8.53 1.36
CA PRO A 97 -21.23 -8.67 2.19
C PRO A 97 -21.38 -10.10 2.71
N GLY A 98 -21.58 -10.25 4.02
CA GLY A 98 -21.70 -11.55 4.67
C GLY A 98 -20.38 -12.33 4.82
N GLY A 99 -19.26 -11.81 4.33
CA GLY A 99 -17.95 -12.44 4.41
C GLY A 99 -17.02 -11.79 5.44
N THR A 100 -15.78 -12.29 5.49
CA THR A 100 -14.70 -11.74 6.33
C THR A 100 -13.84 -10.75 5.55
N GLN A 101 -13.17 -9.85 6.27
CA GLN A 101 -12.23 -8.92 5.66
C GLN A 101 -11.13 -9.68 4.92
N GLN A 102 -10.95 -9.35 3.64
CA GLN A 102 -9.90 -9.83 2.78
C GLN A 102 -8.81 -8.77 2.63
N THR A 103 -7.59 -9.22 2.40
CA THR A 103 -6.43 -8.34 2.16
C THR A 103 -5.71 -8.75 0.88
N CYS A 104 -5.55 -7.80 -0.02
CA CYS A 104 -4.76 -7.90 -1.23
C CYS A 104 -3.53 -7.00 -1.05
N ALA A 105 -2.35 -7.59 -0.93
CA ALA A 105 -1.11 -6.89 -0.60
C ALA A 105 -0.13 -6.97 -1.76
N LEU A 106 0.45 -5.83 -2.14
CA LEU A 106 1.47 -5.70 -3.17
C LEU A 106 2.74 -5.15 -2.51
N GLY A 107 3.82 -5.88 -2.67
CA GLY A 107 5.18 -5.50 -2.28
C GLY A 107 6.19 -6.10 -3.25
N GLY A 108 7.47 -5.71 -3.11
CA GLY A 108 8.55 -6.27 -3.92
C GLY A 108 8.29 -6.19 -5.43
N GLU A 109 8.35 -7.33 -6.12
CA GLU A 109 8.21 -7.40 -7.58
C GLU A 109 6.80 -7.07 -8.08
N GLN A 110 5.75 -7.35 -7.30
CA GLN A 110 4.38 -6.99 -7.66
C GLN A 110 4.19 -5.47 -7.65
N LEU A 111 4.80 -4.80 -6.66
CA LEU A 111 4.88 -3.34 -6.62
C LEU A 111 5.70 -2.84 -7.82
N ALA A 112 6.81 -3.52 -8.16
CA ALA A 112 7.68 -3.18 -9.31
C ALA A 112 6.97 -3.21 -10.65
N ALA A 113 6.09 -4.19 -10.81
CA ALA A 113 5.27 -4.31 -11.99
C ALA A 113 4.30 -3.14 -12.17
N LEU A 114 3.95 -2.41 -11.11
CA LEU A 114 3.03 -1.26 -11.22
C LEU A 114 3.66 -0.07 -11.93
N LYS A 115 4.98 0.11 -11.85
CA LYS A 115 5.69 1.21 -12.53
C LYS A 115 7.19 0.92 -12.66
N GLN A 116 7.70 0.64 -13.84
CA GLN A 116 9.11 0.26 -13.97
C GLN A 116 10.08 1.40 -13.61
N SER A 117 9.73 2.66 -13.90
CA SER A 117 10.62 3.81 -13.67
C SER A 117 10.94 4.08 -12.20
N TRP A 118 10.15 3.55 -11.25
CA TRP A 118 10.43 3.72 -9.82
C TRP A 118 11.51 2.76 -9.29
N TRP A 119 11.89 1.73 -10.04
CA TRP A 119 12.81 0.71 -9.54
C TRP A 119 14.23 1.01 -9.98
N SER A 120 15.04 1.43 -9.01
CA SER A 120 16.49 1.48 -9.12
C SER A 120 17.12 0.45 -8.18
N GLY A 121 17.99 -0.41 -8.69
CA GLY A 121 18.74 -1.37 -7.87
C GLY A 121 17.93 -2.51 -7.22
N GLY A 122 16.69 -2.74 -7.66
CA GLY A 122 15.92 -3.96 -7.37
C GLY A 122 15.34 -4.11 -5.96
N LYS A 123 15.35 -3.07 -5.10
CA LYS A 123 14.95 -3.21 -3.69
C LYS A 123 13.75 -2.38 -3.25
N VAL A 124 13.48 -1.22 -3.88
CA VAL A 124 12.44 -0.28 -3.43
C VAL A 124 11.79 0.46 -4.60
N ALA A 125 10.53 0.83 -4.43
CA ALA A 125 9.82 1.75 -5.31
C ALA A 125 10.17 3.20 -4.92
N LYS A 126 10.92 3.92 -5.75
CA LYS A 126 11.30 5.31 -5.49
C LYS A 126 10.60 6.26 -6.47
N ILE A 127 9.88 7.24 -5.94
CA ILE A 127 9.46 8.42 -6.67
C ILE A 127 10.45 9.53 -6.29
N PRO A 128 11.30 10.00 -7.22
CA PRO A 128 12.31 11.00 -6.90
C PRO A 128 11.68 12.34 -6.54
N ALA A 129 12.39 13.14 -5.75
CA ALA A 129 12.07 14.55 -5.54
C ALA A 129 11.86 15.25 -6.89
N ASN A 130 10.85 16.10 -6.96
CA ASN A 130 10.44 16.82 -8.17
C ASN A 130 10.12 15.94 -9.38
N ALA A 131 9.74 14.66 -9.17
CA ALA A 131 9.27 13.80 -10.25
C ALA A 131 8.13 14.46 -11.04
N ALA A 132 8.11 14.23 -12.36
CA ALA A 132 7.02 14.68 -13.20
C ALA A 132 5.69 14.01 -12.77
N GLU A 133 4.55 14.66 -13.03
CA GLU A 133 3.24 14.12 -12.66
C GLU A 133 3.00 12.73 -13.28
N ALA A 134 3.48 12.49 -14.49
CA ALA A 134 3.39 11.17 -15.13
C ALA A 134 4.12 10.08 -14.34
N ASP A 135 5.18 10.43 -13.61
CA ASP A 135 5.92 9.52 -12.74
C ASP A 135 5.26 9.33 -11.39
N LYS A 136 4.23 10.11 -11.02
CA LYS A 136 3.49 9.93 -9.77
C LYS A 136 2.27 9.02 -9.93
N VAL A 137 2.15 8.32 -11.04
CA VAL A 137 0.99 7.49 -11.37
C VAL A 137 1.46 6.10 -11.76
N THR A 138 0.84 5.04 -11.23
CA THR A 138 1.13 3.67 -11.67
C THR A 138 0.79 3.48 -13.15
N ASP A 139 1.54 2.65 -13.86
CA ASP A 139 1.32 2.37 -15.29
C ASP A 139 0.22 1.32 -15.50
N CYS A 140 -0.07 0.56 -14.43
CA CYS A 140 -0.83 -0.67 -14.45
C CYS A 140 -1.95 -0.66 -13.38
N ALA A 141 -2.99 -1.47 -13.63
CA ALA A 141 -4.03 -1.73 -12.65
C ALA A 141 -3.54 -2.72 -11.59
N ILE A 142 -4.12 -2.64 -10.40
CA ILE A 142 -3.99 -3.61 -9.33
C ILE A 142 -5.18 -4.57 -9.40
N TYR A 143 -4.95 -5.86 -9.19
CA TYR A 143 -5.97 -6.90 -9.29
C TYR A 143 -6.10 -7.59 -7.95
N CYS A 144 -7.32 -7.65 -7.42
CA CYS A 144 -7.61 -8.30 -6.14
C CYS A 144 -8.77 -9.29 -6.34
N GLY A 145 -8.44 -10.58 -6.23
CA GLY A 145 -9.34 -11.71 -6.51
C GLY A 145 -9.90 -12.41 -5.28
N GLY A 146 -10.58 -13.53 -5.52
CA GLY A 146 -11.05 -14.42 -4.46
C GLY A 146 -12.24 -13.84 -3.68
N ILE A 147 -13.06 -13.01 -4.33
CA ILE A 147 -14.33 -12.59 -3.73
C ILE A 147 -15.29 -13.76 -3.81
N ASP A 148 -15.42 -14.50 -2.71
CA ASP A 148 -16.46 -15.50 -2.57
C ASP A 148 -17.70 -14.82 -1.97
N VAL A 149 -18.75 -14.64 -2.79
CA VAL A 149 -20.03 -14.08 -2.33
C VAL A 149 -21.19 -14.92 -2.85
N ASP A 150 -22.02 -15.37 -1.92
CA ASP A 150 -23.32 -15.98 -2.22
C ASP A 150 -24.38 -14.93 -2.64
N VAL A 151 -24.07 -13.64 -2.44
CA VAL A 151 -25.01 -12.54 -2.70
C VAL A 151 -24.87 -12.04 -4.14
N GLN A 152 -25.90 -12.32 -4.95
CA GLN A 152 -26.08 -11.68 -6.25
C GLN A 152 -26.34 -10.18 -6.04
N ASN A 153 -25.58 -9.34 -6.76
CA ASN A 153 -25.71 -7.88 -6.77
C ASN A 153 -25.46 -7.19 -5.42
N PHE A 154 -24.25 -6.63 -5.26
CA PHE A 154 -23.94 -5.83 -4.08
C PHE A 154 -23.07 -4.63 -4.41
N THR A 155 -22.98 -3.69 -3.47
CA THR A 155 -22.00 -2.61 -3.45
C THR A 155 -21.40 -2.51 -2.05
N ALA A 156 -20.08 -2.38 -1.98
CA ALA A 156 -19.30 -2.29 -0.76
C ALA A 156 -18.16 -1.28 -0.94
N THR A 157 -17.58 -0.84 0.17
CA THR A 157 -16.44 0.07 0.19
C THR A 157 -15.17 -0.68 0.58
N GLY A 158 -14.13 -0.52 -0.21
CA GLY A 158 -12.78 -0.97 0.11
C GLY A 158 -11.89 0.19 0.53
N THR A 159 -10.80 -0.14 1.21
CA THR A 159 -9.77 0.81 1.67
C THR A 159 -8.43 0.45 1.05
N ILE A 160 -7.73 1.43 0.50
CA ILE A 160 -6.37 1.31 0.02
C ILE A 160 -5.48 2.01 1.04
N LYS A 161 -4.46 1.30 1.52
CA LYS A 161 -3.41 1.86 2.36
C LYS A 161 -2.07 1.70 1.65
N VAL A 162 -1.36 2.80 1.48
CA VAL A 162 0.01 2.84 0.98
C VAL A 162 0.93 3.13 2.15
N TYR A 163 1.96 2.30 2.30
CA TYR A 163 2.97 2.42 3.33
C TYR A 163 4.29 2.80 2.69
N GLY A 164 5.05 3.64 3.37
CA GLY A 164 6.33 4.11 2.87
C GLY A 164 7.01 5.07 3.82
N TYR A 165 8.04 5.73 3.30
CA TYR A 165 8.75 6.81 3.98
C TYR A 165 9.24 7.84 2.97
N THR A 166 9.55 9.05 3.44
CA THR A 166 10.24 10.07 2.65
C THR A 166 11.59 10.39 3.26
N GLU A 167 12.55 10.74 2.42
CA GLU A 167 13.95 10.96 2.76
C GLU A 167 14.43 12.25 2.10
N ASP A 168 15.26 13.04 2.79
CA ASP A 168 15.97 14.15 2.15
C ASP A 168 16.99 13.56 1.16
N PRO A 169 17.00 13.98 -0.12
CA PRO A 169 17.93 13.44 -1.12
C PRO A 169 19.42 13.61 -0.74
N ASN A 170 19.73 14.54 0.16
CA ASN A 170 21.08 14.86 0.61
C ASN A 170 21.37 14.42 2.05
N ASN A 171 20.37 13.94 2.79
CA ASN A 171 20.53 13.53 4.19
C ASN A 171 19.58 12.39 4.58
N SER A 172 20.08 11.15 4.53
CA SER A 172 19.32 9.94 4.84
C SER A 172 18.85 9.86 6.30
N ASP A 173 19.49 10.60 7.22
CA ASP A 173 19.15 10.59 8.64
C ASP A 173 17.83 11.32 8.93
N ASP A 174 17.38 12.17 8.01
CA ASP A 174 16.05 12.78 8.06
C ASP A 174 15.07 11.91 7.27
N THR A 175 14.54 10.86 7.90
CA THR A 175 13.55 9.95 7.32
C THR A 175 12.21 10.05 8.05
N VAL A 176 11.11 10.18 7.31
CA VAL A 176 9.76 10.30 7.87
C VAL A 176 8.84 9.22 7.28
N GLY A 177 8.35 8.31 8.13
CA GLY A 177 7.38 7.29 7.73
C GLY A 177 5.99 7.86 7.44
N PHE A 178 5.26 7.25 6.51
CA PHE A 178 3.88 7.63 6.21
C PHE A 178 2.95 6.44 5.98
N THR A 179 1.66 6.67 6.19
CA THR A 179 0.56 5.83 5.70
C THR A 179 -0.45 6.70 4.99
N ALA A 180 -0.62 6.50 3.69
CA ALA A 180 -1.64 7.19 2.89
C ALA A 180 -2.87 6.29 2.71
N THR A 181 -4.06 6.83 2.94
CA THR A 181 -5.31 6.07 2.88
C THR A 181 -6.27 6.67 1.85
N SER A 182 -6.94 5.81 1.09
CA SER A 182 -8.04 6.20 0.19
C SER A 182 -9.11 5.14 0.15
N PHE A 183 -10.31 5.52 -0.30
CA PHE A 183 -11.48 4.66 -0.33
C PHE A 183 -11.96 4.48 -1.77
N PHE A 184 -12.54 3.32 -2.06
CA PHE A 184 -13.14 3.03 -3.35
C PHE A 184 -14.40 2.19 -3.16
N ASN A 185 -15.31 2.28 -4.13
CA ASN A 185 -16.48 1.41 -4.17
C ASN A 185 -16.24 0.26 -5.13
N TYR A 186 -16.67 -0.92 -4.73
CA TYR A 186 -16.68 -2.13 -5.55
C TYR A 186 -18.01 -2.86 -5.35
N GLY A 187 -18.32 -3.80 -6.22
CA GLY A 187 -19.60 -4.49 -6.21
C GLY A 187 -19.59 -5.70 -7.11
N SER A 188 -20.75 -6.33 -7.23
CA SER A 188 -21.00 -7.40 -8.18
C SER A 188 -22.25 -7.08 -8.99
N GLN A 189 -22.27 -7.50 -10.26
CA GLN A 189 -23.47 -7.61 -11.07
C GLN A 189 -23.52 -9.05 -11.63
N TYR A 190 -24.16 -9.93 -10.88
CA TYR A 190 -24.44 -11.32 -11.27
C TYR A 190 -25.95 -11.55 -11.30
#